data_AF-A0A834PH21-F1
#
_entry.id   AF-A0A834PH21-F1
#
_cell.length_a   1.000
_cell.length_b   1.000
_cell.length_c   1.000
_cell.angle_alpha   90.00
_cell.angle_beta   90.00
_cell.angle_gamma   90.00
#
_symmetry.space_group_name_H-M   'P 1'
#
loop_
_entity.id
_entity.type
_entity.pdbx_description
1 polymer ?
#
loop_
_entity_poly.entity_id
_entity_poly.type
_entity_poly.pdbx_seq_one_letter_code
_entity_poly.pdbx_strand_id
1 'polypeptide(L)'
;MFLEATLSCTCLLLTCGSSIYVLYKYSYNEYSTLTTPFIFAFIGFTTLGIRPLYSLIYKLFFKSYTLNLTLIETEEMENKKKINIFDEFLKNISKSSLMCSLFFHHGDYLLACNTAISFFLCNMLHLKYWILENQNENSNISLSYKRSIFNAVSELFVFLELLTTAFVMLLNDNNYGLLANLFYAVTTILFPSEGFYQEWTINDAINNYLTMAYVVLMTEALKKI
;
A
#
# COMPACT_ATOMS: atom_id res chain seq x y z
N MET A 1 18.07 -10.34 -10.96
CA MET A 1 16.80 -9.61 -10.73
C MET A 1 15.59 -10.53 -10.64
N PHE A 2 15.39 -11.46 -11.58
CA PHE A 2 14.25 -12.39 -11.54
C PHE A 2 14.14 -13.20 -10.23
N LEU A 3 15.23 -13.84 -9.79
CA LEU A 3 15.22 -14.63 -8.55
C LEU A 3 14.94 -13.75 -7.31
N GLU A 4 15.49 -12.54 -7.27
CA GLU A 4 15.32 -11.63 -6.13
C GLU A 4 13.88 -11.14 -6.01
N ALA A 5 13.26 -10.71 -7.09
CA ALA A 5 11.88 -10.21 -6.97
C ALA A 5 10.86 -11.36 -6.77
N THR A 6 11.18 -12.61 -7.15
CA THR A 6 10.28 -13.77 -6.95
C THR A 6 10.31 -14.13 -5.49
N LEU A 7 11.51 -14.15 -4.91
CA LEU A 7 11.74 -14.34 -3.49
C LEU A 7 11.08 -13.22 -2.68
N SER A 8 11.27 -11.95 -3.05
CA SER A 8 10.64 -10.83 -2.34
C SER A 8 9.10 -10.90 -2.35
N CYS A 9 8.48 -11.23 -3.49
CA CYS A 9 7.02 -11.35 -3.63
C CYS A 9 6.47 -12.54 -2.83
N THR A 10 7.15 -13.68 -2.88
CA THR A 10 6.75 -14.90 -2.15
C THR A 10 6.91 -14.74 -0.65
N CYS A 11 8.00 -14.12 -0.19
CA CYS A 11 8.22 -13.78 1.22
C CYS A 11 7.13 -12.83 1.74
N LEU A 12 6.79 -11.78 0.97
CA LEU A 12 5.72 -10.86 1.37
C LEU A 12 4.36 -11.56 1.47
N LEU A 13 4.01 -12.40 0.48
CA LEU A 13 2.79 -13.21 0.49
C LEU A 13 2.70 -14.13 1.72
N LEU A 14 3.78 -14.86 2.01
CA LEU A 14 3.87 -15.73 3.17
C LEU A 14 3.76 -14.94 4.48
N THR A 15 4.34 -13.75 4.53
CA THR A 15 4.28 -12.87 5.71
C THR A 15 2.85 -12.37 5.94
N CYS A 16 2.15 -11.93 4.90
CA CYS A 16 0.74 -11.53 5.01
C CYS A 16 -0.13 -12.70 5.48
N GLY A 17 0.03 -13.89 4.89
CA GLY A 17 -0.74 -15.08 5.27
C GLY A 17 -0.47 -15.54 6.70
N SER A 18 0.79 -15.57 7.13
CA SER A 18 1.17 -15.92 8.50
C SER A 18 0.68 -14.89 9.52
N SER A 19 0.74 -13.60 9.19
CA SER A 19 0.23 -12.52 10.05
C SER A 19 -1.28 -12.60 10.27
N ILE A 20 -2.04 -12.88 9.20
CA ILE A 20 -3.48 -13.16 9.29
C ILE A 20 -3.75 -14.34 10.22
N TYR A 21 -3.02 -15.45 10.04
CA TYR A 21 -3.18 -16.64 10.88
C TYR A 21 -2.89 -16.36 12.36
N VAL A 22 -1.82 -15.62 12.65
CA VAL A 22 -1.44 -15.23 14.02
C VAL A 22 -2.51 -14.37 14.66
N LEU A 23 -3.01 -13.35 13.96
CA LEU A 23 -4.06 -12.48 14.50
C LEU A 23 -5.40 -13.20 14.65
N TYR A 24 -5.74 -14.12 13.73
CA TYR A 24 -6.94 -14.94 13.87
C TYR A 24 -6.88 -15.76 15.16
N LYS A 25 -5.75 -16.43 15.41
CA LYS A 25 -5.54 -17.22 16.63
C LYS A 25 -5.57 -16.36 17.88
N TYR A 26 -4.99 -15.16 17.83
CA TYR A 26 -5.00 -14.21 18.94
C TYR A 26 -6.43 -13.70 19.23
N SER A 27 -7.13 -13.26 18.19
CA SER A 27 -8.52 -12.78 18.27
C SER A 27 -9.48 -13.85 18.80
N TYR A 28 -9.29 -15.11 18.40
CA TYR A 28 -10.08 -16.24 18.89
C TYR A 28 -9.87 -16.49 20.39
N ASN A 29 -8.62 -16.36 20.87
CA ASN A 29 -8.28 -16.60 22.27
C ASN A 29 -8.79 -15.49 23.21
N GLU A 30 -8.88 -14.25 22.74
CA GLU A 30 -9.32 -13.10 23.56
C GLU A 30 -10.85 -12.84 23.56
N TYR A 31 -11.65 -13.73 22.96
CA TYR A 31 -13.12 -13.72 22.93
C TYR A 31 -13.79 -12.32 22.78
N SER A 32 -14.20 -12.03 21.54
CA SER A 32 -15.21 -11.02 21.12
C SER A 32 -14.79 -9.55 20.96
N THR A 33 -13.78 -9.04 21.67
CA THR A 33 -13.41 -7.61 21.63
C THR A 33 -12.65 -7.19 20.36
N LEU A 34 -11.95 -8.11 19.69
CA LEU A 34 -11.05 -7.82 18.56
C LEU A 34 -11.63 -8.13 17.17
N THR A 35 -12.94 -8.43 17.06
CA THR A 35 -13.55 -8.83 15.78
C THR A 35 -13.44 -7.74 14.71
N THR A 36 -13.76 -6.49 15.05
CA THR A 36 -13.67 -5.35 14.12
C THR A 36 -12.22 -5.02 13.74
N PRO A 37 -11.27 -4.85 14.68
CA PRO A 37 -9.85 -4.69 14.34
C PRO A 37 -9.31 -5.81 13.44
N PHE A 38 -9.67 -7.07 13.71
CA PHE A 38 -9.25 -8.20 12.91
C PHE A 38 -9.78 -8.15 11.47
N ILE A 39 -11.05 -7.80 11.25
CA ILE A 39 -11.63 -7.70 9.91
C ILE A 39 -10.85 -6.67 9.06
N PHE A 40 -10.56 -5.50 9.64
CA PHE A 40 -9.79 -4.47 8.96
C PHE A 40 -8.34 -4.90 8.71
N ALA A 41 -7.68 -5.55 9.68
CA ALA A 41 -6.34 -6.10 9.49
C ALA A 41 -6.30 -7.16 8.39
N PHE A 42 -7.31 -8.04 8.35
CA PHE A 42 -7.46 -9.06 7.32
C PHE A 42 -7.56 -8.43 5.93
N ILE A 43 -8.44 -7.44 5.74
CA ILE A 43 -8.57 -6.71 4.46
C ILE A 43 -7.21 -6.10 4.07
N GLY A 44 -6.51 -5.49 5.02
CA GLY A 44 -5.21 -4.87 4.82
C GLY A 44 -4.12 -5.84 4.36
N PHE A 45 -3.91 -6.91 5.11
CA PHE A 45 -2.89 -7.91 4.74
C PHE A 45 -3.22 -8.66 3.46
N THR A 46 -4.50 -8.92 3.21
CA THR A 46 -4.94 -9.59 1.98
C THR A 46 -4.67 -8.69 0.77
N THR A 47 -4.99 -7.39 0.86
CA THR A 47 -4.72 -6.44 -0.22
C THR A 47 -3.22 -6.19 -0.44
N LEU A 48 -2.41 -6.14 0.62
CA LEU A 48 -0.93 -6.13 0.51
C LEU A 48 -0.40 -7.39 -0.18
N GLY A 49 -1.00 -8.56 0.05
CA GLY A 49 -0.60 -9.81 -0.59
C GLY A 49 -1.06 -9.95 -2.06
N ILE A 50 -2.23 -9.43 -2.41
CA ILE A 50 -2.75 -9.48 -3.79
C ILE A 50 -1.85 -8.71 -4.75
N ARG A 51 -1.31 -7.57 -4.34
CA ARG A 51 -0.44 -6.71 -5.17
C ARG A 51 0.80 -7.44 -5.73
N PRO A 52 1.71 -8.03 -4.91
CA PRO A 52 2.86 -8.78 -5.41
C PRO A 52 2.44 -10.04 -6.16
N LEU A 53 1.32 -10.68 -5.80
CA LEU A 53 0.78 -11.84 -6.53
C LEU A 53 0.36 -11.46 -7.95
N TYR A 54 -0.36 -10.36 -8.10
CA TYR A 54 -0.77 -9.86 -9.41
C TYR A 54 0.44 -9.47 -10.27
N SER A 55 1.40 -8.74 -9.68
CA SER A 55 2.66 -8.39 -10.35
C SER A 55 3.42 -9.63 -10.81
N LEU A 56 3.52 -10.64 -9.95
CA LEU A 56 4.21 -11.90 -10.26
C LEU A 56 3.49 -12.69 -11.38
N ILE A 57 2.17 -12.80 -11.34
CA ILE A 57 1.37 -13.46 -12.39
C ILE A 57 1.53 -12.73 -13.73
N TYR A 58 1.36 -11.41 -13.72
CA TYR A 58 1.48 -10.60 -14.92
C TYR A 58 2.86 -10.76 -15.56
N LYS A 59 3.92 -10.62 -14.76
CA LYS A 59 5.29 -10.69 -15.26
C LYS A 59 5.71 -12.12 -15.65
N LEU A 60 5.18 -13.18 -15.05
CA LEU A 60 5.53 -14.56 -15.41
C LEU A 60 4.80 -15.09 -16.65
N PHE A 61 3.52 -14.76 -16.80
CA PHE A 61 2.65 -15.42 -17.78
C PHE A 61 2.21 -14.52 -18.92
N PHE A 62 2.15 -13.20 -18.71
CA PHE A 62 1.56 -12.28 -19.67
C PHE A 62 2.56 -11.31 -20.30
N LYS A 63 3.65 -10.98 -19.59
CA LYS A 63 4.67 -10.06 -20.12
C LYS A 63 5.57 -10.79 -21.13
N SER A 64 5.61 -10.29 -22.36
CA SER A 64 6.62 -10.67 -23.35
C SER A 64 7.95 -9.98 -23.01
N TYR A 65 8.98 -10.76 -22.70
CA TYR A 65 10.32 -10.21 -22.46
C TYR A 65 11.01 -9.94 -23.80
N THR A 66 11.31 -8.67 -24.08
CA THR A 66 12.15 -8.30 -25.22
C THR A 66 13.63 -8.49 -24.82
N LEU A 67 14.47 -8.98 -25.72
CA LEU A 67 15.91 -9.16 -25.46
C LEU A 67 16.74 -7.91 -25.82
N ASN A 68 16.10 -6.85 -26.29
CA ASN A 68 16.78 -5.67 -26.83
C ASN A 68 16.79 -4.54 -25.78
N LEU A 69 17.98 -4.19 -25.29
CA LEU A 69 18.17 -3.17 -24.25
C LEU A 69 17.55 -1.81 -24.60
N THR A 70 17.60 -1.39 -25.86
CA THR A 70 17.05 -0.08 -26.25
C THR A 70 15.53 -0.05 -26.20
N LEU A 71 14.88 -1.18 -26.53
CA LEU A 71 13.43 -1.33 -26.42
C LEU A 71 12.98 -1.39 -24.95
N ILE A 72 13.76 -2.07 -24.11
CA ILE A 72 13.54 -2.11 -22.65
C ILE A 72 13.59 -0.71 -22.05
N GLU A 73 14.63 0.08 -22.36
CA GLU A 73 14.76 1.45 -21.86
C GLU A 73 13.62 2.37 -22.32
N THR A 74 13.17 2.23 -23.58
CA THR A 74 12.03 3.00 -24.08
C THR A 74 10.71 2.60 -23.42
N GLU A 75 10.46 1.31 -23.22
CA GLU A 75 9.27 0.83 -22.51
C GLU A 75 9.27 1.25 -21.03
N GLU A 76 10.42 1.25 -20.37
CA GLU A 76 10.54 1.77 -19.00
C GLU A 76 10.25 3.27 -18.93
N MET A 77 10.79 4.08 -19.85
CA MET A 77 10.56 5.53 -19.90
C MET A 77 9.08 5.87 -20.13
N GLU A 78 8.40 5.11 -21.00
CA GLU A 78 6.97 5.28 -21.29
C GLU A 78 6.08 4.81 -20.13
N ASN A 79 6.44 3.71 -19.48
CA ASN A 79 5.63 3.13 -18.39
C ASN A 79 5.93 3.75 -17.01
N LYS A 80 7.08 4.42 -16.81
CA LYS A 80 7.40 5.17 -15.58
C LYS A 80 6.40 6.29 -15.27
N LYS A 81 5.72 6.83 -16.28
CA LYS A 81 4.75 7.93 -16.12
C LYS A 81 3.28 7.48 -16.04
N LYS A 82 3.00 6.19 -16.31
CA LYS A 82 1.64 5.65 -16.27
C LYS A 82 1.28 5.29 -14.83
N ILE A 83 0.34 6.03 -14.27
CA ILE A 83 -0.25 5.70 -12.98
C ILE A 83 -1.10 4.45 -13.17
N ASN A 84 -0.85 3.48 -12.32
CA ASN A 84 -1.63 2.27 -12.29
C ASN A 84 -2.69 2.39 -11.20
N ILE A 85 -3.90 2.81 -11.56
CA ILE A 85 -4.97 3.03 -10.58
C ILE A 85 -5.21 1.79 -9.74
N PHE A 86 -5.14 0.59 -10.35
CA PHE A 86 -5.42 -0.63 -9.62
C PHE A 86 -4.41 -0.85 -8.49
N ASP A 87 -3.13 -0.61 -8.78
CA ASP A 87 -2.07 -0.68 -7.77
C ASP A 87 -2.24 0.40 -6.69
N GLU A 88 -2.56 1.63 -7.10
CA GLU A 88 -2.80 2.75 -6.18
C GLU A 88 -4.03 2.54 -5.29
N PHE A 89 -5.09 1.98 -5.84
CA PHE A 89 -6.32 1.62 -5.14
C PHE A 89 -6.07 0.52 -4.11
N LEU A 90 -5.39 -0.56 -4.50
CA LEU A 90 -4.99 -1.64 -3.57
C LEU A 90 -4.08 -1.11 -2.46
N LYS A 91 -3.10 -0.28 -2.84
CA LYS A 91 -2.19 0.39 -1.92
C LYS A 91 -2.98 1.21 -0.89
N ASN A 92 -3.90 2.08 -1.32
CA ASN A 92 -4.68 2.93 -0.42
C ASN A 92 -5.63 2.13 0.47
N ILE A 93 -6.30 1.09 -0.04
CA ILE A 93 -7.15 0.20 0.77
C ILE A 93 -6.31 -0.52 1.83
N SER A 94 -5.16 -1.04 1.44
CA SER A 94 -4.31 -1.79 2.36
C SER A 94 -3.85 -0.95 3.54
N LYS A 95 -3.47 0.30 3.27
CA LYS A 95 -3.02 1.27 4.26
C LYS A 95 -4.16 1.70 5.17
N SER A 96 -5.27 2.14 4.59
CA SER A 96 -6.42 2.65 5.34
C SER A 96 -7.02 1.57 6.24
N SER A 97 -7.14 0.34 5.74
CA SER A 97 -7.66 -0.77 6.55
C SER A 97 -6.72 -1.13 7.72
N LEU A 98 -5.39 -1.14 7.54
CA LEU A 98 -4.47 -1.37 8.66
C LEU A 98 -4.47 -0.23 9.68
N MET A 99 -4.58 1.03 9.22
CA MET A 99 -4.73 2.18 10.12
C MET A 99 -6.05 2.14 10.88
N CYS A 100 -7.17 1.84 10.20
CA CYS A 100 -8.47 1.64 10.84
C CYS A 100 -8.41 0.52 11.88
N SER A 101 -7.74 -0.60 11.56
CA SER A 101 -7.54 -1.70 12.50
C SER A 101 -6.86 -1.24 13.78
N LEU A 102 -5.77 -0.48 13.67
CA LEU A 102 -5.06 0.10 14.81
C LEU A 102 -5.94 1.07 15.61
N PHE A 103 -6.66 1.96 14.95
CA PHE A 103 -7.51 2.92 15.65
C PHE A 103 -8.67 2.24 16.37
N PHE A 104 -9.32 1.25 15.74
CA PHE A 104 -10.33 0.44 16.41
C PHE A 104 -9.74 -0.35 17.59
N HIS A 105 -8.51 -0.86 17.46
CA HIS A 105 -7.82 -1.58 18.52
C HIS A 105 -7.63 -0.69 19.77
N HIS A 106 -7.26 0.57 19.58
CA HIS A 106 -7.05 1.53 20.68
C HIS A 106 -8.31 2.28 21.13
N GLY A 107 -9.49 1.95 20.56
CA GLY A 107 -10.75 2.61 20.92
C GLY A 107 -10.99 3.98 20.27
N ASP A 108 -10.16 4.37 19.30
CA ASP A 108 -10.23 5.63 18.56
C ASP A 108 -11.20 5.55 17.36
N TYR A 109 -12.46 5.19 17.62
CA TYR A 109 -13.48 4.91 16.58
C TYR A 109 -13.71 6.07 15.61
N LEU A 110 -13.69 7.32 16.09
CA LEU A 110 -13.91 8.51 15.23
C LEU A 110 -12.75 8.71 14.24
N LEU A 111 -11.52 8.48 14.68
CA LEU A 111 -10.33 8.54 13.82
C LEU A 111 -10.36 7.41 12.78
N ALA A 112 -10.76 6.19 13.18
CA ALA A 112 -10.94 5.07 12.27
C ALA A 112 -11.97 5.38 11.16
N CYS A 113 -13.14 5.92 11.53
CA CYS A 113 -14.15 6.30 10.54
C CYS A 113 -13.66 7.44 9.63
N ASN A 114 -12.99 8.46 10.18
CA ASN A 114 -12.49 9.59 9.40
C ASN A 114 -11.43 9.16 8.38
N THR A 115 -10.51 8.29 8.76
CA THR A 115 -9.48 7.74 7.87
C THR A 115 -10.11 6.88 6.76
N ALA A 116 -11.04 5.99 7.10
CA ALA A 116 -11.77 5.20 6.09
C ALA A 116 -12.47 6.09 5.04
N ILE A 117 -13.19 7.13 5.48
CA ILE A 117 -13.91 8.05 4.60
C ILE A 117 -12.92 8.86 3.74
N SER A 118 -11.84 9.33 4.33
CA SER A 118 -10.87 10.19 3.66
C SER A 118 -10.11 9.44 2.57
N PHE A 119 -9.68 8.19 2.82
CA PHE A 119 -9.09 7.33 1.79
C PHE A 119 -10.11 6.92 0.71
N PHE A 120 -11.37 6.69 1.06
CA PHE A 120 -12.43 6.43 0.08
C PHE A 120 -12.62 7.63 -0.87
N LEU A 121 -12.73 8.84 -0.33
CA LEU A 121 -12.84 10.07 -1.11
C LEU A 121 -11.60 10.30 -1.98
N CYS A 122 -10.40 10.07 -1.44
CA CYS A 122 -9.15 10.15 -2.18
C CYS A 122 -9.15 9.21 -3.39
N ASN A 123 -9.52 7.94 -3.19
CA ASN A 123 -9.62 6.95 -4.26
C ASN A 123 -10.66 7.32 -5.34
N MET A 124 -11.81 7.85 -4.93
CA MET A 124 -12.85 8.31 -5.87
C MET A 124 -12.38 9.51 -6.71
N LEU A 125 -11.62 10.42 -6.11
CA LEU A 125 -11.00 11.54 -6.84
C LEU A 125 -9.94 11.05 -7.82
N HIS A 126 -9.05 10.14 -7.39
CA HIS A 126 -8.05 9.50 -8.25
C HIS A 126 -8.69 8.84 -9.47
N LEU A 127 -9.74 8.04 -9.26
CA LEU A 127 -10.49 7.39 -10.33
C LEU A 127 -11.12 8.40 -11.30
N LYS A 128 -11.74 9.46 -10.78
CA LYS A 128 -12.34 10.52 -11.59
C LYS A 128 -11.30 11.22 -12.46
N TYR A 129 -10.14 11.54 -11.90
CA TYR A 129 -9.05 12.18 -12.65
C TYR A 129 -8.54 11.29 -13.76
N TRP A 130 -8.34 10.00 -13.51
CA TRP A 130 -7.92 9.06 -14.54
C TRP A 130 -8.93 8.91 -15.69
N ILE A 131 -10.24 8.85 -15.38
CA ILE A 131 -11.29 8.82 -16.40
C ILE A 131 -11.23 10.08 -17.27
N LEU A 132 -11.06 11.25 -16.65
CA LEU A 132 -10.95 12.53 -17.36
C LEU A 132 -9.68 12.65 -18.20
N GLU A 133 -8.57 12.04 -17.76
CA GLU A 133 -7.31 11.99 -18.50
C GLU A 133 -7.46 11.12 -19.77
N ASN A 134 -8.04 9.92 -19.64
CA ASN A 134 -8.26 9.02 -20.77
C ASN A 134 -9.30 9.54 -21.78
N GLN A 135 -10.20 10.44 -21.38
CA GLN A 135 -11.20 11.04 -22.28
C GLN A 135 -10.68 12.28 -23.01
N ASN A 136 -9.66 12.96 -22.51
CA ASN A 136 -9.18 14.25 -23.02
C ASN A 136 -7.76 14.17 -23.60
N GLU A 137 -7.45 13.14 -24.41
CA GLU A 137 -6.13 13.02 -25.07
C GLU A 137 -5.75 14.24 -25.93
N ASN A 138 -6.72 15.10 -26.30
CA ASN A 138 -6.52 16.22 -27.22
C ASN A 138 -6.56 17.65 -26.61
N SER A 139 -6.55 17.84 -25.28
CA SER A 139 -6.48 19.22 -24.75
C SER A 139 -5.56 19.45 -23.53
N ASN A 140 -4.48 20.17 -23.83
CA ASN A 140 -3.96 21.34 -23.12
C ASN A 140 -3.36 21.17 -21.70
N ILE A 141 -2.17 21.76 -21.56
CA ILE A 141 -1.35 22.18 -20.39
C ILE A 141 -2.11 22.37 -19.05
N SER A 142 -3.40 22.70 -19.07
CA SER A 142 -4.28 22.77 -17.90
C SER A 142 -4.46 21.44 -17.15
N LEU A 143 -4.39 20.30 -17.84
CA LEU A 143 -4.62 18.97 -17.26
C LEU A 143 -3.38 18.47 -16.50
N SER A 144 -2.18 18.72 -17.03
CA SER A 144 -0.91 18.41 -16.35
C SER A 144 -0.71 19.25 -15.09
N TYR A 145 -1.07 20.53 -15.11
CA TYR A 145 -1.05 21.40 -13.93
C TYR A 145 -2.01 20.91 -12.85
N LYS A 146 -3.25 20.55 -13.22
CA LYS A 146 -4.24 19.96 -12.29
C LYS A 146 -3.75 18.63 -11.70
N ARG A 147 -3.09 17.79 -12.51
CA ARG A 147 -2.47 16.54 -12.05
C ARG A 147 -1.35 16.79 -11.04
N SER A 148 -0.49 17.77 -11.29
CA SER A 148 0.58 18.14 -10.36
C SER A 148 0.03 18.61 -9.01
N ILE A 149 -1.00 19.47 -9.03
CA ILE A 149 -1.66 19.92 -7.78
C ILE A 149 -2.28 18.74 -7.05
N PHE A 150 -3.00 17.88 -7.77
CA PHE A 150 -3.67 16.74 -7.17
C PHE A 150 -2.69 15.75 -6.54
N ASN A 151 -1.58 15.45 -7.21
CA ASN A 151 -0.51 14.63 -6.64
C ASN A 151 0.07 15.26 -5.37
N ALA A 152 0.35 16.57 -5.39
CA ALA A 152 0.86 17.27 -4.20
C ALA A 152 -0.14 17.22 -3.03
N VAL A 153 -1.44 17.37 -3.30
CA VAL A 153 -2.49 17.24 -2.27
C VAL A 153 -2.56 15.81 -1.74
N SER A 154 -2.45 14.81 -2.61
CA SER A 154 -2.44 13.39 -2.24
C SER A 154 -1.23 13.04 -1.36
N GLU A 155 -0.05 13.56 -1.69
CA GLU A 155 1.17 13.37 -0.89
C GLU A 155 1.06 14.04 0.48
N LEU A 156 0.54 15.27 0.53
CA LEU A 156 0.31 15.98 1.78
C LEU A 156 -0.73 15.27 2.66
N PHE A 157 -1.75 14.69 2.06
CA PHE A 157 -2.75 13.87 2.77
C PHE A 157 -2.10 12.64 3.41
N VAL A 158 -1.28 11.89 2.65
CA VAL A 158 -0.53 10.74 3.18
C VAL A 158 0.41 11.16 4.31
N PHE A 159 1.07 12.32 4.20
CA PHE A 159 1.94 12.84 5.24
C PHE A 159 1.17 13.20 6.53
N LEU A 160 0.01 13.82 6.42
CA LEU A 160 -0.82 14.13 7.59
C LEU A 160 -1.31 12.85 8.27
N GLU A 161 -1.73 11.85 7.51
CA GLU A 161 -2.11 10.51 8.01
C GLU A 161 -0.95 9.81 8.72
N LEU A 162 0.26 9.90 8.19
CA LEU A 162 1.48 9.41 8.86
C LEU A 162 1.69 10.10 10.21
N LEU A 163 1.48 11.41 10.27
CA LEU A 163 1.67 12.18 11.49
C LEU A 163 0.60 11.86 12.54
N THR A 164 -0.67 11.76 12.13
CA THR A 164 -1.77 11.41 13.04
C THR A 164 -1.59 10.00 13.61
N THR A 165 -1.28 9.02 12.75
CA THR A 165 -1.00 7.65 13.21
C THR A 165 0.19 7.60 14.15
N ALA A 166 1.30 8.28 13.85
CA ALA A 166 2.46 8.34 14.74
C ALA A 166 2.10 8.93 16.11
N PHE A 167 1.32 10.01 16.13
CA PHE A 167 0.88 10.66 17.35
C PHE A 167 -0.01 9.75 18.21
N VAL A 168 -0.99 9.06 17.60
CA VAL A 168 -1.84 8.11 18.32
C VAL A 168 -1.02 6.93 18.87
N MET A 169 -0.09 6.38 18.09
CA MET A 169 0.77 5.28 18.56
C MET A 169 1.68 5.72 19.71
N LEU A 170 2.14 6.97 19.70
CA LEU A 170 2.93 7.54 20.79
C LEU A 170 2.10 7.70 22.06
N LEU A 171 0.86 8.19 21.96
CA LEU A 171 -0.04 8.35 23.11
C LEU A 171 -0.41 7.02 23.77
N ASN A 172 -0.50 5.94 22.98
CA ASN A 172 -0.87 4.61 23.45
C ASN A 172 0.35 3.72 23.76
N ASP A 173 1.57 4.29 23.87
CA ASP A 173 2.82 3.57 24.13
C ASP A 173 3.06 2.34 23.21
N ASN A 174 2.55 2.40 21.97
CA ASN A 174 2.63 1.33 21.00
C ASN A 174 3.85 1.51 20.08
N ASN A 175 5.03 1.18 20.62
CA ASN A 175 6.30 1.27 19.89
C ASN A 175 6.34 0.45 18.60
N TYR A 176 5.61 -0.68 18.54
CA TYR A 176 5.51 -1.49 17.33
C TYR A 176 4.76 -0.75 16.23
N GLY A 177 3.62 -0.13 16.56
CA GLY A 177 2.85 0.70 15.64
C GLY A 177 3.65 1.92 15.15
N LEU A 178 4.41 2.56 16.04
CA LEU A 178 5.28 3.68 15.68
C LEU A 178 6.39 3.26 14.70
N LEU A 179 7.06 2.13 14.96
CA LEU A 179 8.10 1.61 14.08
C LEU A 179 7.51 1.13 12.74
N ALA A 180 6.34 0.49 12.76
CA ALA A 180 5.61 0.13 11.54
C ALA A 180 5.37 1.38 10.68
N ASN A 181 4.92 2.47 11.30
CA ASN A 181 4.66 3.72 10.61
C ASN A 181 5.91 4.32 9.94
N LEU A 182 7.09 4.11 10.52
CA LEU A 182 8.37 4.50 9.91
C LEU A 182 8.67 3.68 8.64
N PHE A 183 8.57 2.36 8.69
CA PHE A 183 8.75 1.51 7.49
C PHE A 183 7.74 1.87 6.39
N TYR A 184 6.54 2.21 6.81
CA TYR A 184 5.48 2.67 5.93
C TYR A 184 5.79 4.03 5.27
N ALA A 185 6.34 5.00 6.01
CA ALA A 185 6.81 6.26 5.46
C ALA A 185 7.93 6.04 4.43
N VAL A 186 8.90 5.17 4.75
CA VAL A 186 10.02 4.83 3.85
C VAL A 186 9.53 4.21 2.54
N THR A 187 8.62 3.24 2.60
CA THR A 187 8.03 2.60 1.39
C THR A 187 7.12 3.51 0.58
N THR A 188 6.69 4.63 1.16
CA THR A 188 5.80 5.56 0.46
C THR A 188 6.57 6.74 -0.14
N ILE A 189 7.61 7.22 0.54
CA ILE A 189 8.38 8.43 0.17
C ILE A 189 9.67 8.08 -0.57
N LEU A 190 10.45 7.14 -0.04
CA LEU A 190 11.81 6.86 -0.54
C LEU A 190 11.83 5.75 -1.59
N PHE A 191 11.04 4.70 -1.39
CA PHE A 191 10.97 3.55 -2.28
C PHE A 191 9.52 3.30 -2.70
N PRO A 192 8.87 4.24 -3.42
CA PRO A 192 7.48 4.07 -3.81
C PRO A 192 7.30 2.85 -4.71
N SER A 193 6.16 2.17 -4.52
CA SER A 193 5.65 1.12 -5.41
C SER A 193 5.78 1.51 -6.87
N GLU A 194 6.44 0.68 -7.68
CA GLU A 194 6.40 0.78 -9.12
C GLU A 194 5.21 -0.02 -9.68
N GLY A 195 4.58 0.50 -10.73
CA GLY A 195 3.43 -0.17 -11.33
C GLY A 195 3.82 -1.50 -11.97
N PHE A 196 2.92 -2.51 -11.93
CA PHE A 196 3.20 -3.87 -12.43
C PHE A 196 3.66 -3.97 -13.90
N TYR A 197 3.43 -2.93 -14.71
CA TYR A 197 3.89 -2.86 -16.11
C TYR A 197 5.41 -2.72 -16.24
N GLN A 198 6.10 -2.23 -15.21
CA GLN A 198 7.54 -2.07 -15.20
C GLN A 198 8.27 -3.42 -15.11
N GLU A 199 9.57 -3.44 -15.42
CA GLU A 199 10.39 -4.64 -15.26
C GLU A 199 10.60 -5.01 -13.78
N TRP A 200 11.38 -6.07 -13.52
CA TRP A 200 11.71 -6.47 -12.16
C TRP A 200 12.81 -5.57 -11.63
N THR A 201 12.44 -4.51 -10.92
CA THR A 201 13.41 -3.55 -10.40
C THR A 201 13.87 -3.92 -8.99
N ILE A 202 15.05 -3.43 -8.61
CA ILE A 202 15.56 -3.55 -7.23
C ILE A 202 14.67 -2.76 -6.27
N ASN A 203 14.08 -1.65 -6.74
CA ASN A 203 13.18 -0.82 -5.96
C ASN A 203 11.92 -1.59 -5.54
N ASP A 204 11.30 -2.37 -6.45
CA ASP A 204 10.19 -3.27 -6.12
C ASP A 204 10.57 -4.30 -5.05
N ALA A 205 11.76 -4.90 -5.16
CA ALA A 205 12.23 -5.88 -4.17
C ALA A 205 12.45 -5.23 -2.79
N ILE A 206 13.09 -4.06 -2.73
CA ILE A 206 13.28 -3.29 -1.49
C ILE A 206 11.92 -2.90 -0.90
N ASN A 207 10.98 -2.42 -1.72
CA ASN A 207 9.64 -2.07 -1.28
C ASN A 207 8.93 -3.28 -0.65
N ASN A 208 9.03 -4.47 -1.26
CA ASN A 208 8.44 -5.70 -0.73
C ASN A 208 9.02 -6.09 0.63
N TYR A 209 10.35 -6.03 0.81
CA TYR A 209 10.99 -6.38 2.08
C TYR A 209 10.67 -5.37 3.19
N LEU A 210 10.64 -4.08 2.88
CA LEU A 210 10.23 -3.06 3.85
C LEU A 210 8.74 -3.18 4.21
N THR A 211 7.89 -3.54 3.23
CA THR A 211 6.48 -3.84 3.47
C THR A 211 6.31 -5.10 4.33
N MET A 212 7.17 -6.10 4.16
CA MET A 212 7.21 -7.28 5.03
C MET A 212 7.53 -6.88 6.48
N ALA A 213 8.53 -6.04 6.71
CA ALA A 213 8.84 -5.52 8.04
C ALA A 213 7.66 -4.74 8.64
N TYR A 214 7.00 -3.90 7.83
CA TYR A 214 5.78 -3.20 8.21
C TYR A 214 4.66 -4.16 8.64
N VAL A 215 4.40 -5.22 7.88
CA VAL A 215 3.35 -6.23 8.18
C VAL A 215 3.62 -6.93 9.51
N VAL A 216 4.87 -7.35 9.75
CA VAL A 216 5.26 -8.01 11.01
C VAL A 216 5.06 -7.06 12.20
N LEU A 217 5.54 -5.82 12.09
CA LEU A 217 5.40 -4.84 13.17
C LEU A 217 3.95 -4.46 13.42
N MET A 218 3.14 -4.34 12.37
CA MET A 218 1.71 -4.07 12.49
C MET A 218 0.97 -5.21 13.19
N THR A 219 1.37 -6.45 12.91
CA THR A 219 0.83 -7.64 13.56
C THR A 219 1.13 -7.64 15.06
N GLU A 220 2.36 -7.32 15.46
CA GLU A 220 2.72 -7.20 16.87
C GLU A 220 2.05 -5.99 17.54
N ALA A 221 1.89 -4.88 16.82
CA ALA A 221 1.18 -3.69 17.31
C ALA A 221 -0.28 -3.99 17.66
N LEU A 222 -0.95 -4.83 16.87
CA LEU A 222 -2.34 -5.26 17.06
C LEU A 222 -2.52 -6.38 18.09
N LYS A 223 -1.41 -6.98 18.57
CA LYS A 223 -1.42 -7.92 19.69
C LYS A 223 -1.10 -7.25 21.02
N LYS A 224 -0.52 -6.04 20.98
CA LYS A 224 -0.14 -5.29 22.16
C LYS A 224 -1.31 -4.43 22.62
N ILE A 225 -1.99 -4.88 23.66
CA ILE A 225 -2.99 -4.12 24.44
C ILE A 225 -2.33 -2.91 25.10
#